data_AF-A0A968QIZ5-F1
#
_entry.id   AF-A0A968QIZ5-F1
#
_cell.length_a   1.000
_cell.length_b   1.000
_cell.length_c   1.000
_cell.angle_alpha   90.00
_cell.angle_beta   90.00
_cell.angle_gamma   90.00
#
_symmetry.space_group_name_H-M   'P 1'
#
loop_
_entity.id
_entity.type
_entity.pdbx_description
1 polymer ?
#
loop_
_entity_poly.entity_id
_entity_poly.type
_entity_poly.pdbx_seq_one_letter_code
_entity_poly.pdbx_strand_id
1 'polypeptide(L)'
;MYVLSPQESQLRAKLEQQVRTGFVLRGQALISIKRLKLYRDRARNFESYCDEVFGFTMLYIERCMLAAETYYSIESYLKTNSLSEPLPTKQSQLRPIFQAHLSPIEAGEVWVISVNLAAEKVPPKVIVEKAVKAYLNQKYPPINPLSEGEICRIKSGVPGKQNCWCVVSEVRANECVVDTWDSQYIVSGDNLSPMKLTHDESEQMLDLGARMTALADVENLDEAALWVLQGLEKLNRSTLNSIEERLLQLLEDEYLN
;
A
#
# COMPACT_ATOMS: atom_id res chain seq x y z
N MET A 1 23.46 -44.16 15.86
CA MET A 1 23.10 -43.11 14.87
C MET A 1 22.92 -43.84 13.55
N TYR A 2 21.70 -43.95 13.02
CA TYR A 2 21.47 -44.69 11.77
C TYR A 2 21.92 -43.82 10.58
N VAL A 3 22.87 -44.32 9.80
CA VAL A 3 23.39 -43.66 8.59
C VAL A 3 22.61 -44.18 7.39
N LEU A 4 22.07 -43.29 6.58
CA LEU A 4 21.37 -43.65 5.34
C LEU A 4 22.37 -44.19 4.31
N SER A 5 21.98 -45.23 3.58
CA SER A 5 22.70 -45.66 2.38
C SER A 5 22.70 -44.56 1.31
N PRO A 6 23.62 -44.61 0.32
CA PRO A 6 23.64 -43.66 -0.80
C PRO A 6 22.32 -43.62 -1.57
N GLN A 7 21.66 -44.78 -1.75
CA GLN A 7 20.38 -44.89 -2.44
C GLN A 7 19.25 -44.21 -1.64
N GLU A 8 19.19 -44.44 -0.33
CA GLU A 8 18.21 -43.79 0.55
C GLU A 8 18.43 -42.27 0.62
N SER A 9 19.69 -41.82 0.62
CA SER A 9 20.03 -40.40 0.61
C SER A 9 19.57 -39.72 -0.69
N GLN A 10 19.78 -40.37 -1.83
CA GLN A 10 19.32 -39.88 -3.13
C GLN A 10 17.79 -39.87 -3.23
N LEU A 11 17.13 -40.93 -2.74
CA LEU A 11 15.67 -41.00 -2.71
C LEU A 11 15.08 -39.90 -1.82
N ARG A 12 15.65 -39.69 -0.62
CA ARG A 12 15.25 -38.60 0.27
C ARG A 12 15.36 -37.24 -0.43
N ALA A 13 16.49 -36.94 -1.07
CA ALA A 13 16.69 -35.68 -1.78
C ALA A 13 15.64 -35.46 -2.89
N LYS A 14 15.32 -36.53 -3.65
CA LYS A 14 14.28 -36.49 -4.68
C LYS A 14 12.89 -36.19 -4.09
N LEU A 15 12.53 -36.88 -3.01
CA LEU A 15 11.23 -36.71 -2.34
C LEU A 15 11.11 -35.32 -1.71
N GLU A 16 12.16 -34.83 -1.05
CA GLU A 16 12.21 -33.48 -0.51
C GLU A 16 12.02 -32.42 -1.60
N GLN A 17 12.65 -32.61 -2.76
CA GLN A 17 12.47 -31.71 -3.90
C GLN A 17 11.02 -31.72 -4.40
N GLN A 18 10.39 -32.89 -4.52
CA GLN A 18 8.97 -32.99 -4.90
C GLN A 18 8.05 -32.28 -3.91
N VAL A 19 8.33 -32.39 -2.61
CA VAL A 19 7.56 -31.67 -1.57
C VAL A 19 7.71 -30.15 -1.74
N ARG A 20 8.93 -29.67 -2.02
CA ARG A 20 9.19 -28.22 -2.22
C ARG A 20 8.56 -27.68 -3.50
N THR A 21 8.52 -28.47 -4.58
CA THR A 21 8.01 -28.03 -5.89
C THR A 21 6.57 -28.46 -6.19
N GLY A 22 5.90 -29.16 -5.28
CA GLY A 22 4.54 -29.67 -5.50
C GLY A 22 3.53 -28.58 -5.86
N PHE A 23 3.68 -27.37 -5.30
CA PHE A 23 2.83 -26.24 -5.67
C PHE A 23 3.09 -25.74 -7.10
N VAL A 24 4.33 -25.82 -7.57
CA VAL A 24 4.73 -25.43 -8.94
C VAL A 24 4.12 -26.40 -9.95
N LEU A 25 4.26 -27.71 -9.70
CA LEU A 25 3.68 -28.75 -10.55
C LEU A 25 2.16 -28.60 -10.67
N ARG A 26 1.47 -28.32 -9.55
CA ARG A 26 0.04 -28.04 -9.54
C ARG A 26 -0.31 -26.84 -10.42
N GLY A 27 0.38 -25.71 -10.23
CA GLY A 27 0.13 -24.50 -11.02
C GLY A 27 0.35 -24.72 -12.52
N GLN A 28 1.42 -25.43 -12.92
CA GLN A 28 1.67 -25.77 -14.31
C GLN A 28 0.62 -26.69 -14.93
N ALA A 29 0.14 -27.68 -14.17
CA ALA A 29 -0.92 -28.55 -14.63
C ALA A 29 -2.20 -27.74 -14.90
N LEU A 30 -2.56 -26.84 -13.99
CA LEU A 30 -3.70 -25.94 -14.13
C LEU A 30 -3.56 -25.03 -15.35
N ILE A 31 -2.38 -24.40 -15.56
CA ILE A 31 -2.07 -23.59 -16.74
C ILE A 31 -2.25 -24.41 -18.02
N SER A 32 -1.73 -25.64 -18.06
CA SER A 32 -1.81 -26.51 -19.23
C SER A 32 -3.24 -26.91 -19.55
N ILE A 33 -4.02 -27.30 -18.53
CA ILE A 33 -5.45 -27.61 -18.68
C ILE A 33 -6.21 -26.40 -19.24
N LYS A 34 -5.98 -25.22 -18.66
CA LYS A 34 -6.63 -23.96 -19.09
C LYS A 34 -6.27 -23.61 -20.53
N ARG A 35 -4.96 -23.56 -20.84
CA ARG A 35 -4.43 -23.15 -22.15
C ARG A 35 -4.88 -24.07 -23.27
N LEU A 36 -4.83 -25.39 -23.05
CA LEU A 36 -5.21 -26.39 -24.04
C LEU A 36 -6.73 -26.68 -24.05
N LYS A 37 -7.49 -26.02 -23.17
CA LYS A 37 -8.94 -26.22 -22.99
C LYS A 37 -9.31 -27.68 -22.76
N LEU A 38 -8.54 -28.40 -21.94
CA LEU A 38 -8.76 -29.84 -21.63
C LEU A 38 -9.98 -30.10 -20.75
N TYR A 39 -10.77 -29.06 -20.46
CA TYR A 39 -12.02 -29.12 -19.71
C TYR A 39 -13.28 -29.05 -20.60
N ARG A 40 -13.11 -28.81 -21.91
CA ARG A 40 -14.19 -28.45 -22.85
C ARG A 40 -15.29 -29.49 -23.02
N ASP A 41 -15.00 -30.75 -22.73
CA ASP A 41 -15.93 -31.88 -22.81
C ASP A 41 -16.74 -32.07 -21.51
N ARG A 42 -16.30 -31.47 -20.40
CA ARG A 42 -16.90 -31.65 -19.07
C ARG A 42 -17.57 -30.41 -18.53
N ALA A 43 -17.04 -29.23 -18.82
CA ALA A 43 -17.54 -27.98 -18.28
C ALA A 43 -17.55 -26.86 -19.32
N ARG A 44 -18.50 -25.94 -19.17
CA ARG A 44 -18.67 -24.78 -20.05
C ARG A 44 -17.47 -23.82 -20.01
N ASN A 45 -16.85 -23.67 -18.84
CA ASN A 45 -15.72 -22.79 -18.62
C ASN A 45 -14.74 -23.40 -17.60
N PHE A 46 -13.54 -22.83 -17.51
CA PHE A 46 -12.47 -23.37 -16.68
C PHE A 46 -12.75 -23.24 -15.18
N GLU A 47 -13.50 -22.21 -14.77
CA GLU A 47 -13.86 -21.99 -13.37
C GLU A 47 -14.80 -23.08 -12.86
N SER A 48 -15.91 -23.33 -13.57
CA SER A 48 -16.85 -24.42 -13.25
C SER A 48 -16.14 -25.77 -13.23
N TYR A 49 -15.23 -26.02 -14.19
CA TYR A 49 -14.40 -27.24 -14.19
C TYR A 49 -13.58 -27.40 -12.89
N CYS A 50 -12.93 -26.33 -12.43
CA CYS A 50 -12.07 -26.41 -11.26
C CYS A 50 -12.87 -26.60 -9.96
N ASP A 51 -14.04 -25.98 -9.87
CA ASP A 51 -14.93 -26.16 -8.74
C ASP A 51 -15.50 -27.59 -8.72
N GLU A 52 -16.04 -28.08 -9.84
CA GLU A 52 -16.64 -29.41 -9.94
C GLU A 52 -15.63 -30.56 -9.75
N VAL A 53 -14.42 -30.44 -10.32
CA VAL A 53 -13.43 -31.53 -10.31
C VAL A 53 -12.51 -31.48 -9.10
N PHE A 54 -12.16 -30.28 -8.62
CA PHE A 54 -11.17 -30.12 -7.54
C PHE A 54 -11.74 -29.51 -6.26
N GLY A 55 -12.97 -28.98 -6.27
CA GLY A 55 -13.56 -28.28 -5.12
C GLY A 55 -12.80 -26.99 -4.77
N PHE A 56 -12.15 -26.36 -5.74
CA PHE A 56 -11.32 -25.18 -5.53
C PHE A 56 -11.93 -23.93 -6.17
N THR A 57 -11.94 -22.84 -5.40
CA THR A 57 -12.35 -21.53 -5.91
C THR A 57 -11.41 -21.02 -6.98
N MET A 58 -11.94 -20.23 -7.92
CA MET A 58 -11.13 -19.64 -8.99
C MET A 58 -9.96 -18.81 -8.44
N LEU A 59 -10.19 -18.04 -7.37
CA LEU A 59 -9.14 -17.26 -6.70
C LEU A 59 -7.98 -18.13 -6.22
N TYR A 60 -8.25 -19.32 -5.68
CA TYR A 60 -7.21 -20.25 -5.28
C TYR A 60 -6.43 -20.81 -6.47
N ILE A 61 -7.16 -21.17 -7.54
CA ILE A 61 -6.59 -21.68 -8.79
C ILE A 61 -5.67 -20.64 -9.44
N GLU A 62 -6.11 -19.40 -9.56
CA GLU A 62 -5.32 -18.28 -10.08
C GLU A 62 -4.03 -18.08 -9.28
N ARG A 63 -4.12 -18.09 -7.94
CA ARG A 63 -2.94 -18.00 -7.09
C ARG A 63 -1.97 -19.18 -7.28
N CYS A 64 -2.45 -20.37 -7.61
CA CYS A 64 -1.58 -21.51 -7.93
C CYS A 64 -0.88 -21.31 -9.27
N MET A 65 -1.60 -20.85 -10.30
CA MET A 65 -1.04 -20.58 -11.62
C MET A 65 0.00 -19.46 -11.57
N LEU A 66 -0.34 -18.31 -10.96
CA LEU A 66 0.56 -17.16 -10.81
C LEU A 66 1.82 -17.51 -10.01
N ALA A 67 1.69 -18.32 -8.96
CA ALA A 67 2.84 -18.79 -8.20
C ALA A 67 3.76 -19.67 -9.05
N ALA A 68 3.23 -20.56 -9.88
CA ALA A 68 4.06 -21.38 -10.77
C ALA A 68 4.76 -20.51 -11.83
N GLU A 69 4.06 -19.58 -12.47
CA GLU A 69 4.65 -18.65 -13.45
C GLU A 69 5.77 -17.83 -12.82
N THR A 70 5.53 -17.25 -11.65
CA THR A 70 6.52 -16.44 -10.93
C THR A 70 7.74 -17.27 -10.53
N TYR A 71 7.53 -18.51 -10.11
CA TYR A 71 8.63 -19.44 -9.81
C TYR A 71 9.54 -19.63 -11.04
N TYR A 72 8.96 -19.86 -12.22
CA TYR A 72 9.75 -20.02 -13.45
C TYR A 72 10.41 -18.73 -13.91
N SER A 73 9.77 -17.57 -13.72
CA SER A 73 10.39 -16.27 -13.97
C SER A 73 11.65 -16.09 -13.13
N ILE A 74 11.57 -16.37 -11.82
CA ILE A 74 12.72 -16.33 -10.91
C ILE A 74 13.79 -17.35 -11.34
N GLU A 75 13.40 -18.61 -11.58
CA GLU A 75 14.33 -19.67 -11.97
C GLU A 75 15.07 -19.32 -13.28
N SER A 76 14.34 -18.80 -14.26
CA SER A 76 14.90 -18.37 -15.55
C SER A 76 15.85 -17.19 -15.37
N TYR A 77 15.48 -16.20 -14.55
CA TYR A 77 16.33 -15.06 -14.22
C TYR A 77 17.64 -15.50 -13.58
N LEU A 78 17.58 -16.39 -12.58
CA LEU A 78 18.77 -16.90 -11.90
C LEU A 78 19.68 -17.66 -12.87
N LYS A 79 19.12 -18.56 -13.70
CA LYS A 79 19.87 -19.29 -14.73
C LYS A 79 20.55 -18.36 -15.73
N THR A 80 19.82 -17.36 -16.22
CA THR A 80 20.31 -16.40 -17.23
C THR A 80 21.46 -15.57 -16.69
N ASN A 81 21.40 -15.18 -15.40
CA ASN A 81 22.43 -14.38 -14.75
C ASN A 81 23.51 -15.23 -14.05
N SER A 82 23.52 -16.56 -14.22
CA SER A 82 24.46 -17.48 -13.56
C SER A 82 24.50 -17.35 -12.03
N LEU A 83 23.34 -17.07 -11.45
CA LEU A 83 23.11 -16.90 -10.02
C LEU A 83 22.76 -18.25 -9.37
N SER A 84 23.20 -18.45 -8.13
CA SER A 84 23.09 -19.73 -7.38
C SER A 84 22.15 -19.65 -6.17
N GLU A 85 21.37 -18.59 -6.11
CA GLU A 85 20.46 -18.24 -5.03
C GLU A 85 19.38 -19.32 -4.85
N PRO A 86 18.97 -19.61 -3.61
CA PRO A 86 18.00 -20.65 -3.35
C PRO A 86 16.63 -20.29 -3.93
N LEU A 87 15.96 -21.28 -4.53
CA LEU A 87 14.62 -21.11 -5.10
C LEU A 87 13.52 -21.06 -4.02
N PRO A 88 12.36 -20.45 -4.33
CA PRO A 88 11.19 -20.47 -3.46
C PRO A 88 10.75 -21.89 -3.12
N THR A 89 10.40 -22.15 -1.86
CA THR A 89 9.97 -23.49 -1.39
C THR A 89 8.50 -23.53 -0.99
N LYS A 90 7.85 -22.36 -0.90
CA LYS A 90 6.44 -22.22 -0.53
C LYS A 90 5.75 -21.22 -1.43
N GLN A 91 4.53 -21.54 -1.85
CA GLN A 91 3.67 -20.64 -2.61
C GLN A 91 3.47 -19.28 -1.93
N SER A 92 3.41 -19.26 -0.59
CA SER A 92 3.23 -18.03 0.19
C SER A 92 4.36 -17.01 0.03
N GLN A 93 5.57 -17.45 -0.32
CA GLN A 93 6.73 -16.58 -0.57
C GLN A 93 6.59 -15.80 -1.87
N LEU A 94 5.89 -16.38 -2.86
CA LEU A 94 5.72 -15.77 -4.18
C LEU A 94 4.56 -14.80 -4.24
N ARG A 95 3.63 -14.90 -3.29
CA ARG A 95 2.43 -14.08 -3.24
C ARG A 95 2.71 -12.57 -3.26
N PRO A 96 3.63 -12.02 -2.46
CA PRO A 96 3.97 -10.60 -2.51
C PRO A 96 4.47 -10.15 -3.89
N ILE A 97 5.20 -11.00 -4.60
CA ILE A 97 5.80 -10.70 -5.89
C ILE A 97 4.74 -10.62 -6.99
N PHE A 98 3.89 -11.65 -7.13
CA PHE A 98 2.86 -11.63 -8.18
C PHE A 98 1.71 -10.66 -7.89
N GLN A 99 1.43 -10.36 -6.61
CA GLN A 99 0.45 -9.33 -6.26
C GLN A 99 0.94 -7.92 -6.57
N ALA A 100 2.24 -7.70 -6.64
CA ALA A 100 2.84 -6.45 -7.08
C ALA A 100 2.87 -6.30 -8.61
N HIS A 101 2.37 -7.28 -9.37
CA HIS A 101 2.32 -7.27 -10.84
C HIS A 101 3.67 -7.00 -11.51
N LEU A 102 4.75 -7.45 -10.86
CA LEU A 102 6.12 -7.30 -11.35
C LEU A 102 6.34 -8.11 -12.64
N SER A 103 7.13 -7.56 -13.55
CA SER A 103 7.55 -8.29 -14.75
C SER A 103 8.51 -9.45 -14.40
N PRO A 104 8.74 -10.41 -15.32
CA PRO A 104 9.57 -11.59 -15.03
C PRO A 104 10.98 -11.28 -14.54
N ILE A 105 11.60 -10.21 -15.06
CA ILE A 105 12.94 -9.77 -14.66
C ILE A 105 12.91 -9.22 -13.23
N GLU A 106 11.95 -8.36 -12.94
CA GLU A 106 11.80 -7.70 -11.63
C GLU A 106 11.45 -8.71 -10.53
N ALA A 107 10.68 -9.75 -10.86
CA ALA A 107 10.43 -10.86 -9.94
C ALA A 107 11.74 -11.55 -9.54
N GLY A 108 12.67 -11.74 -10.47
CA GLY A 108 14.01 -12.28 -10.21
C GLY A 108 14.88 -11.34 -9.37
N GLU A 109 14.93 -10.06 -9.72
CA GLU A 109 15.66 -9.02 -8.96
C GLU A 109 15.18 -8.94 -7.50
N VAL A 110 13.87 -8.85 -7.30
CA VAL A 110 13.27 -8.79 -5.96
C VAL A 110 13.53 -10.07 -5.17
N TRP A 111 13.56 -11.23 -5.83
CA TRP A 111 13.91 -12.48 -5.16
C TRP A 111 15.37 -12.47 -4.67
N VAL A 112 16.31 -12.04 -5.49
CA VAL A 112 17.74 -11.90 -5.10
C VAL A 112 17.89 -10.93 -3.93
N ILE A 113 17.21 -9.76 -3.98
CA ILE A 113 17.18 -8.80 -2.87
C ILE A 113 16.65 -9.47 -1.60
N SER A 114 15.58 -10.26 -1.72
CA SER A 114 14.97 -10.98 -0.58
C SER A 114 15.93 -12.00 0.03
N VAL A 115 16.67 -12.74 -0.79
CA VAL A 115 17.69 -13.71 -0.37
C VAL A 115 18.84 -13.02 0.36
N ASN A 116 19.31 -11.89 -0.15
CA ASN A 116 20.36 -11.09 0.49
C ASN A 116 19.91 -10.56 1.85
N LEU A 117 18.67 -10.06 1.95
CA LEU A 117 18.07 -9.65 3.24
C LEU A 117 17.89 -10.82 4.22
N ALA A 118 17.80 -12.05 3.72
CA ALA A 118 17.70 -13.27 4.52
C ALA A 118 19.05 -13.96 4.79
N ALA A 119 20.17 -13.27 4.54
CA ALA A 119 21.53 -13.79 4.69
C ALA A 119 21.75 -15.11 3.91
N GLU A 120 21.45 -15.06 2.60
CA GLU A 120 21.66 -16.15 1.63
C GLU A 120 20.81 -17.41 1.87
N LYS A 121 19.82 -17.33 2.77
CA LYS A 121 18.85 -18.41 3.03
C LYS A 121 17.55 -18.17 2.28
N VAL A 122 16.73 -19.21 2.18
CA VAL A 122 15.37 -19.09 1.61
C VAL A 122 14.57 -18.06 2.44
N PRO A 123 14.13 -16.93 1.84
CA PRO A 123 13.48 -15.87 2.59
C PRO A 123 12.06 -16.27 3.04
N PRO A 124 11.65 -16.00 4.29
CA PRO A 124 10.26 -16.10 4.70
C PRO A 124 9.41 -15.00 4.02
N LYS A 125 8.08 -15.21 3.94
CA LYS A 125 7.13 -14.29 3.29
C LYS A 125 7.32 -12.82 3.72
N VAL A 126 7.54 -12.58 5.01
CA VAL A 126 7.68 -11.23 5.58
C VAL A 126 8.90 -10.50 5.00
N ILE A 127 10.01 -11.20 4.79
CA ILE A 127 11.21 -10.60 4.17
C ILE A 127 10.93 -10.29 2.69
N VAL A 128 10.23 -11.18 1.97
CA VAL A 128 9.83 -10.92 0.58
C VAL A 128 8.90 -9.71 0.48
N GLU A 129 7.92 -9.57 1.38
CA GLU A 129 7.05 -8.40 1.44
C GLU A 129 7.84 -7.11 1.66
N LYS A 130 8.82 -7.12 2.56
CA LYS A 130 9.70 -5.98 2.80
C LYS A 130 10.51 -5.63 1.55
N ALA A 131 11.08 -6.64 0.88
CA ALA A 131 11.88 -6.46 -0.34
C ALA A 131 11.04 -5.89 -1.49
N VAL A 132 9.84 -6.43 -1.73
CA VAL A 132 8.90 -5.92 -2.75
C VAL A 132 8.57 -4.45 -2.48
N LYS A 133 8.22 -4.10 -1.24
CA LYS A 133 7.90 -2.71 -0.90
C LYS A 133 9.09 -1.76 -1.12
N ALA A 134 10.28 -2.16 -0.68
CA ALA A 134 11.49 -1.36 -0.87
C ALA A 134 11.80 -1.17 -2.36
N TYR A 135 11.69 -2.24 -3.14
CA TYR A 135 11.92 -2.23 -4.59
C TYR A 135 10.91 -1.33 -5.33
N LEU A 136 9.62 -1.45 -5.01
CA LEU A 136 8.57 -0.60 -5.60
C LEU A 136 8.81 0.87 -5.27
N ASN A 137 9.07 1.20 -4.00
CA ASN A 137 9.33 2.58 -3.60
C ASN A 137 10.57 3.18 -4.27
N GLN A 138 11.58 2.37 -4.57
CA GLN A 138 12.80 2.81 -5.25
C GLN A 138 12.56 3.01 -6.76
N LYS A 139 11.88 2.08 -7.41
CA LYS A 139 11.73 2.06 -8.87
C LYS A 139 10.54 2.87 -9.38
N TYR A 140 9.46 2.85 -8.61
CA TYR A 140 8.21 3.56 -8.85
C TYR A 140 7.90 4.39 -7.60
N PRO A 141 8.69 5.45 -7.36
CA PRO A 141 8.46 6.30 -6.20
C PRO A 141 6.99 6.76 -6.24
N PRO A 142 6.25 6.58 -5.14
CA PRO A 142 4.88 7.04 -5.07
C PRO A 142 4.84 8.53 -5.40
N ILE A 143 4.01 8.88 -6.38
CA ILE A 143 3.70 10.27 -6.69
C ILE A 143 2.61 10.67 -5.70
N ASN A 144 2.92 11.63 -4.84
CA ASN A 144 1.93 12.20 -3.96
C ASN A 144 0.84 12.87 -4.84
N PRO A 145 -0.42 12.43 -4.78
CA PRO A 145 -1.48 12.96 -5.63
C PRO A 145 -1.89 14.38 -5.26
N LEU A 146 -1.42 14.87 -4.10
CA LEU A 146 -1.78 16.18 -3.57
C LEU A 146 -0.92 17.29 -4.19
N SER A 147 -1.48 18.49 -4.25
CA SER A 147 -0.81 19.71 -4.70
C SER A 147 -0.64 20.72 -3.56
N GLU A 148 0.37 21.58 -3.66
CA GLU A 148 0.49 22.74 -2.76
C GLU A 148 -0.74 23.65 -2.88
N GLY A 149 -1.22 24.16 -1.76
CA GLY A 149 -2.46 24.92 -1.64
C GLY A 149 -3.73 24.08 -1.60
N GLU A 150 -3.65 22.75 -1.79
CA GLU A 150 -4.83 21.90 -1.75
C GLU A 150 -5.39 21.76 -0.33
N ILE A 151 -6.71 21.90 -0.20
CA ILE A 151 -7.39 21.81 1.10
C ILE A 151 -7.81 20.37 1.35
N CYS A 152 -7.32 19.83 2.46
CA CYS A 152 -7.48 18.44 2.82
C CYS A 152 -8.11 18.27 4.20
N ARG A 153 -8.62 17.07 4.46
CA ARG A 153 -9.02 16.59 5.78
C ARG A 153 -8.03 15.61 6.36
N ILE A 154 -7.68 15.80 7.63
CA ILE A 154 -6.81 14.88 8.37
C ILE A 154 -7.63 13.67 8.84
N LYS A 155 -7.33 12.49 8.30
CA LYS A 155 -7.97 11.23 8.70
C LYS A 155 -7.33 10.64 9.96
N SER A 156 -6.00 10.70 10.05
CA SER A 156 -5.22 10.15 11.16
C SER A 156 -3.78 10.70 11.17
N GLY A 157 -2.98 10.32 12.16
CA GLY A 157 -1.54 10.65 12.24
C GLY A 157 -1.21 11.86 13.11
N VAL A 158 -2.18 12.75 13.35
CA VAL A 158 -2.01 13.91 14.23
C VAL A 158 -2.99 13.81 15.41
N PRO A 159 -2.51 13.69 16.66
CA PRO A 159 -3.37 13.64 17.84
C PRO A 159 -4.30 14.86 17.95
N GLY A 160 -5.58 14.65 18.22
CA GLY A 160 -6.56 15.74 18.40
C GLY A 160 -7.07 16.39 17.11
N LYS A 161 -6.40 16.16 15.95
CA LYS A 161 -6.73 16.78 14.66
C LYS A 161 -7.50 15.87 13.71
N GLN A 162 -8.06 14.79 14.21
CA GLN A 162 -8.92 13.94 13.38
C GLN A 162 -10.14 14.74 12.92
N ASN A 163 -10.43 14.69 11.62
CA ASN A 163 -11.51 15.44 10.97
C ASN A 163 -11.31 16.97 10.95
N CYS A 164 -10.12 17.47 11.27
CA CYS A 164 -9.77 18.86 11.02
C CYS A 164 -9.42 19.06 9.55
N TRP A 165 -9.78 20.21 8.99
CA TRP A 165 -9.29 20.63 7.68
C TRP A 165 -7.92 21.30 7.80
N CYS A 166 -7.11 21.19 6.77
CA CYS A 166 -5.77 21.74 6.68
C CYS A 166 -5.45 22.13 5.24
N VAL A 167 -4.46 23.00 5.06
CA VAL A 167 -3.95 23.42 3.74
C VAL A 167 -2.61 22.74 3.51
N VAL A 168 -2.40 22.14 2.35
CA VAL A 168 -1.10 21.55 2.01
C VAL A 168 -0.10 22.67 1.71
N SER A 169 0.95 22.80 2.52
CA SER A 169 1.99 23.82 2.35
C SER A 169 3.21 23.33 1.59
N GLU A 170 3.59 22.06 1.74
CA GLU A 170 4.69 21.44 0.99
C GLU A 170 4.33 19.99 0.65
N VAL A 171 4.55 19.59 -0.60
CA VAL A 171 4.33 18.21 -1.05
C VAL A 171 5.66 17.46 -1.12
N ARG A 172 5.82 16.42 -0.29
CA ARG A 172 6.94 15.46 -0.36
C ARG A 172 6.46 14.14 -0.95
N ALA A 173 7.40 13.22 -1.23
CA ALA A 173 7.12 11.97 -1.92
C ALA A 173 6.02 11.09 -1.27
N ASN A 174 5.99 11.02 0.07
CA ASN A 174 5.01 10.21 0.83
C ASN A 174 4.25 11.01 1.89
N GLU A 175 4.67 12.25 2.12
CA GLU A 175 4.21 13.08 3.22
C GLU A 175 3.92 14.46 2.68
N CYS A 176 3.02 15.16 3.33
CA CYS A 176 2.78 16.57 3.13
C CYS A 176 3.10 17.29 4.42
N VAL A 177 3.67 18.48 4.28
CA VAL A 177 3.57 19.49 5.33
C VAL A 177 2.21 20.14 5.13
N VAL A 178 1.42 20.19 6.21
CA VAL A 178 0.09 20.78 6.20
C VAL A 178 -0.02 21.84 7.29
N ASP A 179 -0.64 22.94 6.93
CA ASP A 179 -0.91 24.06 7.81
C ASP A 179 -2.35 23.94 8.31
N THR A 180 -2.50 24.02 9.61
CA THR A 180 -3.78 24.24 10.30
C THR A 180 -3.76 25.64 10.89
N TRP A 181 -4.89 26.09 11.43
CA TRP A 181 -4.97 27.44 11.99
C TRP A 181 -4.01 27.67 13.18
N ASP A 182 -3.65 26.63 13.95
CA ASP A 182 -2.83 26.74 15.16
C ASP A 182 -1.39 26.24 15.00
N SER A 183 -1.10 25.39 14.01
CA SER A 183 0.24 24.85 13.82
C SER A 183 0.45 24.20 12.45
N GLN A 184 1.68 23.79 12.20
CA GLN A 184 2.09 23.04 11.03
C GLN A 184 2.44 21.60 11.41
N TYR A 185 1.99 20.63 10.60
CA TYR A 185 2.17 19.20 10.86
C TYR A 185 2.72 18.48 9.63
N ILE A 186 3.48 17.40 9.86
CA ILE A 186 3.91 16.47 8.80
C ILE A 186 2.99 15.27 8.82
N VAL A 187 2.29 15.01 7.70
CA VAL A 187 1.25 13.98 7.60
C VAL A 187 1.47 13.15 6.34
N SER A 188 1.40 11.83 6.47
CA SER A 188 1.42 10.90 5.32
C SER A 188 0.30 11.24 4.33
N GLY A 189 0.58 11.22 3.01
CA GLY A 189 -0.43 11.52 1.98
C GLY A 189 -1.68 10.64 2.07
N ASP A 190 -1.52 9.35 2.41
CA ASP A 190 -2.62 8.41 2.65
C ASP A 190 -3.58 8.83 3.79
N ASN A 191 -3.07 9.60 4.76
CA ASN A 191 -3.82 10.11 5.90
C ASN A 191 -4.54 11.42 5.61
N LEU A 192 -4.43 11.96 4.40
CA LEU A 192 -5.14 13.15 3.96
C LEU A 192 -6.30 12.77 3.03
N SER A 193 -7.34 13.60 3.04
CA SER A 193 -8.47 13.50 2.12
C SER A 193 -8.70 14.85 1.44
N PRO A 194 -8.45 14.99 0.13
CA PRO A 194 -8.85 16.18 -0.60
C PRO A 194 -10.32 16.54 -0.36
N MET A 195 -10.58 17.80 -0.06
CA MET A 195 -11.93 18.35 -0.04
C MET A 195 -12.32 18.72 -1.47
N LYS A 196 -13.48 18.26 -1.92
CA LYS A 196 -13.99 18.54 -3.28
C LYS A 196 -14.61 19.92 -3.33
N LEU A 197 -13.78 20.94 -3.31
CA LEU A 197 -14.17 22.34 -3.32
C LEU A 197 -14.05 22.91 -4.74
N THR A 198 -14.89 23.87 -5.06
CA THR A 198 -14.69 24.77 -6.20
C THR A 198 -13.57 25.76 -5.89
N HIS A 199 -13.15 26.52 -6.91
CA HIS A 199 -12.12 27.55 -6.73
C HIS A 199 -12.54 28.60 -5.70
N ASP A 200 -13.75 29.15 -5.84
CA ASP A 200 -14.31 30.15 -4.92
C ASP A 200 -14.44 29.61 -3.49
N GLU A 201 -14.89 28.36 -3.32
CA GLU A 201 -14.97 27.72 -2.00
C GLU A 201 -13.58 27.49 -1.38
N SER A 202 -12.57 27.21 -2.21
CA SER A 202 -11.19 27.06 -1.75
C SER A 202 -10.64 28.40 -1.27
N GLU A 203 -10.83 29.48 -2.04
CA GLU A 203 -10.41 30.83 -1.64
C GLU A 203 -11.06 31.27 -0.32
N GLN A 204 -12.37 30.99 -0.15
CA GLN A 204 -13.08 31.27 1.10
C GLN A 204 -12.53 30.48 2.30
N MET A 205 -12.15 29.21 2.11
CA MET A 205 -11.54 28.43 3.19
C MET A 205 -10.12 28.91 3.51
N LEU A 206 -9.34 29.34 2.51
CA LEU A 206 -8.02 29.93 2.74
C LEU A 206 -8.12 31.25 3.51
N ASP A 207 -9.09 32.11 3.16
CA ASP A 207 -9.40 33.34 3.89
C ASP A 207 -9.80 33.04 5.35
N LEU A 208 -10.72 32.09 5.56
CA LEU A 208 -11.11 31.63 6.89
C LEU A 208 -9.89 31.13 7.69
N GLY A 209 -9.00 30.37 7.05
CA GLY A 209 -7.76 29.90 7.67
C GLY A 209 -6.87 31.02 8.13
N ALA A 210 -6.62 32.00 7.26
CA ALA A 210 -5.81 33.17 7.57
C ALA A 210 -6.38 33.98 8.75
N ARG A 211 -7.71 34.17 8.78
CA ARG A 211 -8.44 34.81 9.88
C ARG A 211 -8.26 34.07 11.21
N MET A 212 -8.41 32.74 11.18
CA MET A 212 -8.23 31.90 12.37
C MET A 212 -6.77 31.87 12.85
N THR A 213 -5.79 31.84 11.95
CA THR A 213 -4.36 31.89 12.29
C THR A 213 -3.98 33.23 12.93
N ALA A 214 -4.49 34.35 12.40
CA ALA A 214 -4.24 35.67 12.98
C ALA A 214 -4.67 35.75 14.45
N LEU A 215 -5.82 35.13 14.79
CA LEU A 215 -6.26 35.00 16.19
C LEU A 215 -5.36 34.05 17.00
N ALA A 216 -4.91 32.93 16.42
CA ALA A 216 -4.05 31.96 17.11
C ALA A 216 -2.69 32.56 17.54
N ASP A 217 -2.18 33.53 16.77
CA ASP A 217 -0.92 34.20 17.02
C ASP A 217 -0.97 35.20 18.20
N VAL A 218 -2.16 35.44 18.77
CA VAL A 218 -2.33 36.31 19.96
C VAL A 218 -1.96 35.55 21.24
N GLU A 219 -1.00 36.07 22.02
CA GLU A 219 -0.43 35.37 23.19
C GLU A 219 -1.45 35.00 24.30
N ASN A 220 -2.54 35.76 24.44
CA ASN A 220 -3.52 35.61 25.54
C ASN A 220 -4.95 35.43 25.02
N LEU A 221 -5.18 34.45 24.16
CA LEU A 221 -6.52 34.11 23.71
C LEU A 221 -7.30 33.36 24.82
N ASP A 222 -8.51 33.81 25.13
CA ASP A 222 -9.36 33.10 26.10
C ASP A 222 -9.72 31.68 25.63
N GLU A 223 -9.94 30.77 26.59
CA GLU A 223 -10.35 29.38 26.31
C GLU A 223 -11.64 29.30 25.47
N ALA A 224 -12.57 30.23 25.69
CA ALA A 224 -13.80 30.32 24.90
C ALA A 224 -13.53 30.63 23.42
N ALA A 225 -12.56 31.49 23.12
CA ALA A 225 -12.16 31.81 21.76
C ALA A 225 -11.51 30.58 21.08
N LEU A 226 -10.67 29.83 21.81
CA LEU A 226 -10.09 28.58 21.33
C LEU A 226 -11.17 27.54 20.97
N TRP A 227 -12.24 27.43 21.75
CA TRP A 227 -13.35 26.52 21.41
C TRP A 227 -14.09 26.91 20.13
N VAL A 228 -14.23 28.21 19.87
CA VAL A 228 -14.81 28.70 18.60
C VAL A 228 -13.90 28.27 17.45
N LEU A 229 -12.60 28.54 17.52
CA LEU A 229 -11.64 28.17 16.47
C LEU A 229 -11.58 26.65 16.23
N GLN A 230 -11.56 25.85 17.30
CA GLN A 230 -11.63 24.38 17.20
C GLN A 230 -12.93 23.86 16.56
N GLY A 231 -14.03 24.60 16.73
CA GLY A 231 -15.30 24.32 16.06
C GLY A 231 -15.22 24.57 14.55
N LEU A 232 -14.66 25.73 14.17
CA LEU A 232 -14.50 26.14 12.76
C LEU A 232 -13.54 25.22 11.99
N GLU A 233 -12.51 24.69 12.66
CA GLU A 233 -11.55 23.73 12.08
C GLU A 233 -12.22 22.40 11.63
N LYS A 234 -13.42 22.09 12.12
CA LYS A 234 -14.13 20.85 11.78
C LYS A 234 -15.19 21.02 10.69
N LEU A 235 -15.33 22.22 10.14
CA LEU A 235 -16.29 22.50 9.07
C LEU A 235 -15.95 21.70 7.80
N ASN A 236 -17.00 21.30 7.09
CA ASN A 236 -16.92 20.64 5.78
C ASN A 236 -17.37 21.58 4.65
N ARG A 237 -17.57 22.86 4.95
CA ARG A 237 -18.07 23.90 4.03
C ARG A 237 -17.19 25.13 4.12
N SER A 238 -17.07 25.85 3.02
CA SER A 238 -16.28 27.08 2.94
C SER A 238 -16.98 28.30 3.52
N THR A 239 -18.31 28.29 3.56
CA THR A 239 -19.11 29.42 4.02
C THR A 239 -19.49 29.28 5.48
N LEU A 240 -19.20 30.32 6.26
CA LEU A 240 -19.72 30.45 7.61
C LEU A 240 -21.20 30.83 7.56
N ASN A 241 -21.98 30.27 8.49
CA ASN A 241 -23.33 30.77 8.70
C ASN A 241 -23.30 32.10 9.48
N SER A 242 -24.44 32.79 9.54
CA SER A 242 -24.53 34.11 10.18
C SER A 242 -24.09 34.14 11.66
N ILE A 243 -24.23 33.04 12.41
CA ILE A 243 -23.79 32.97 13.80
C ILE A 243 -22.29 32.73 13.86
N GLU A 244 -21.77 31.78 13.08
CA GLU A 244 -20.33 31.49 12.99
C GLU A 244 -19.53 32.74 12.59
N GLU A 245 -20.01 33.48 11.57
CA GLU A 245 -19.38 34.72 11.11
C GLU A 245 -19.37 35.80 12.20
N ARG A 246 -20.50 35.99 12.89
CA ARG A 246 -20.60 36.99 13.96
C ARG A 246 -19.76 36.64 15.18
N LEU A 247 -19.61 35.36 15.49
CA LEU A 247 -18.73 34.90 16.57
C LEU A 247 -17.27 35.16 16.20
N LEU A 248 -16.86 34.81 14.97
CA LEU A 248 -15.49 35.06 14.51
C LEU A 248 -15.18 36.56 14.49
N GLN A 249 -16.07 37.38 13.91
CA GLN A 249 -15.90 38.83 13.88
C GLN A 249 -15.79 39.45 15.29
N LEU A 250 -16.58 38.97 16.25
CA LEU A 250 -16.47 39.45 17.64
C LEU A 250 -15.10 39.15 18.24
N LEU A 251 -14.53 37.98 17.94
CA LEU A 251 -13.18 37.64 18.41
C LEU A 251 -12.12 38.50 17.71
N GLU A 252 -12.24 38.68 16.39
CA GLU A 252 -11.35 39.57 15.64
C GLU A 252 -11.40 41.00 16.19
N ASP A 253 -12.60 41.50 16.50
CA ASP A 253 -12.79 42.85 17.00
C ASP A 253 -12.17 43.07 18.40
N GLU A 254 -12.14 42.06 19.26
CA GLU A 254 -11.58 42.20 20.61
C GLU A 254 -10.10 41.85 20.74
N TYR A 255 -9.56 41.01 19.85
CA TYR A 255 -8.19 40.51 19.96
C TYR A 255 -7.23 41.09 18.91
N LEU A 256 -7.72 41.57 17.77
CA LEU A 256 -6.88 42.06 16.67
C LEU A 256 -6.95 43.58 16.46
N ASN A 257 -7.91 44.27 17.09
CA ASN A 257 -8.05 45.74 17.03
C ASN A 257 -7.45 46.46 18.24
#